data_AF-A0A0L7RCJ6-F1
#
_entry.id   AF-A0A0L7RCJ6-F1
#
_cell.length_a   1.000
_cell.length_b   1.000
_cell.length_c   1.000
_cell.angle_alpha   90.00
_cell.angle_beta   90.00
_cell.angle_gamma   90.00
#
_symmetry.space_group_name_H-M   'P 1'
#
loop_
_entity.id
_entity.type
_entity.pdbx_description
1 polymer ?
#
loop_
_entity_poly.entity_id
_entity_poly.type
_entity_poly.pdbx_seq_one_letter_code
_entity_poly.pdbx_strand_id
1 'polypeptide(L)'
;MCSVLSKKNIEENVQVSETLNSSDTCDCKDFEKPGETVVITRKGDELPSNYLNQRIFGLLIPALKETLIEASKWNALRVQKCRFNGLDYISEILWNRNPRRSQIYFPSLNVFDIPPFREYLRLHPRPYYPKSWLWSEDEAALYIQRYVRGWFVRKRADVQEMRQFWKVSK
;
A
#
# COMPACT_ATOMS: atom_id res chain seq x y z
N MET A 1 1.04 31.72 -19.45
CA MET A 1 1.67 31.50 -20.77
C MET A 1 2.50 30.23 -20.66
N CYS A 2 2.04 29.14 -21.28
CA CYS A 2 2.74 27.86 -21.32
C CYS A 2 3.89 27.93 -22.34
N SER A 3 5.09 27.53 -21.95
CA SER A 3 6.17 27.20 -22.88
C SER A 3 6.37 25.68 -22.89
N VAL A 4 6.05 25.11 -24.05
CA VAL A 4 6.16 23.70 -24.43
C VAL A 4 7.63 23.27 -24.42
N LEU A 5 7.97 22.19 -23.71
CA LEU A 5 9.27 21.52 -23.86
C LEU A 5 9.08 20.16 -24.55
N SER A 6 9.79 20.08 -25.68
CA SER A 6 9.75 19.07 -26.73
C SER A 6 10.21 17.69 -26.25
N LYS A 7 9.45 16.65 -26.63
CA LYS A 7 9.85 15.24 -26.50
C LYS A 7 10.80 14.90 -27.64
N LYS A 8 12.02 14.48 -27.34
CA LYS A 8 12.94 13.87 -28.31
C LYS A 8 12.75 12.36 -28.31
N ASN A 9 12.44 11.81 -29.49
CA ASN A 9 12.44 10.39 -29.83
C ASN A 9 13.87 9.82 -29.77
N ILE A 10 14.01 8.63 -29.20
CA ILE A 10 15.14 7.73 -29.49
C ILE A 10 14.50 6.40 -29.85
N GLU A 11 14.60 6.07 -31.14
CA GLU A 11 14.30 4.77 -31.73
C GLU A 11 15.54 3.89 -31.51
N GLU A 12 15.38 2.73 -30.86
CA GLU A 12 16.32 1.62 -31.02
C GLU A 12 15.54 0.34 -31.31
N ASN A 13 15.70 -0.11 -32.55
CA ASN A 13 15.28 -1.38 -33.10
C ASN A 13 16.13 -2.51 -32.50
N VAL A 14 15.50 -3.49 -31.86
CA VAL A 14 16.05 -4.85 -31.76
C VAL A 14 14.93 -5.83 -32.07
N GLN A 15 15.00 -6.44 -33.24
CA GLN A 15 14.21 -7.62 -33.58
C GLN A 15 14.84 -8.85 -32.93
N VAL A 16 14.05 -9.58 -32.13
CA VAL A 16 14.24 -11.00 -31.91
C VAL A 16 12.89 -11.68 -32.06
N SER A 17 12.71 -12.34 -33.19
CA SER A 17 11.67 -13.33 -33.43
C SER A 17 12.06 -14.64 -32.76
N GLU A 18 11.17 -15.23 -31.96
CA GLU A 18 10.72 -16.61 -32.12
C GLU A 18 9.66 -16.96 -31.07
N THR A 19 8.57 -17.53 -31.56
CA THR A 19 7.41 -18.02 -30.83
C THR A 19 7.69 -19.36 -30.17
N LEU A 20 7.43 -19.47 -28.88
CA LEU A 20 7.08 -20.76 -28.25
C LEU A 20 5.88 -20.54 -27.32
N ASN A 21 4.80 -21.27 -27.64
CA ASN A 21 3.58 -21.36 -26.87
C ASN A 21 3.87 -21.95 -25.48
N SER A 22 3.27 -21.40 -24.43
CA SER A 22 2.95 -22.18 -23.24
C SER A 22 1.61 -21.73 -22.69
N SER A 23 0.59 -22.55 -22.94
CA SER A 23 -0.64 -22.56 -22.17
C SER A 23 -0.35 -23.14 -20.80
N ASP A 24 0.05 -22.29 -19.86
CA ASP A 24 0.11 -22.67 -18.44
C ASP A 24 -1.10 -22.10 -17.72
N THR A 25 -2.21 -22.82 -17.84
CA THR A 25 -3.27 -22.77 -16.84
C THR A 25 -2.66 -23.26 -15.52
N CYS A 26 -2.40 -22.34 -14.59
CA CYS A 26 -2.02 -22.71 -13.22
C CYS A 26 -3.26 -23.28 -12.50
N ASP A 27 -3.46 -24.60 -12.64
CA ASP A 27 -4.42 -25.36 -11.85
C ASP A 27 -3.87 -25.46 -10.42
N CYS A 28 -4.34 -24.58 -9.55
CA CYS A 28 -4.04 -24.60 -8.13
C CYS A 28 -4.89 -25.68 -7.45
N LYS A 29 -4.53 -26.95 -7.64
CA LYS A 29 -5.03 -28.06 -6.81
C LYS A 29 -3.81 -28.77 -6.25
N ASP A 30 -3.59 -28.53 -4.97
CA ASP A 30 -3.13 -29.48 -3.95
C ASP A 30 -2.73 -28.71 -2.69
N PHE A 31 -3.75 -28.26 -1.94
CA PHE A 31 -3.60 -28.00 -0.52
C PHE A 31 -4.35 -29.10 0.22
N GLU A 32 -3.60 -30.11 0.66
CA GLU A 32 -4.09 -31.19 1.50
C GLU A 32 -4.75 -30.63 2.78
N LYS A 33 -5.83 -31.30 3.19
CA LYS A 33 -6.70 -30.94 4.32
C LYS A 33 -5.97 -30.95 5.67
N PRO A 34 -6.45 -30.17 6.67
CA PRO A 34 -5.77 -29.99 7.95
C PRO A 34 -6.18 -31.08 8.93
N GLY A 35 -5.22 -31.73 9.57
CA GLY A 35 -5.54 -32.71 10.61
C GLY A 35 -4.38 -33.52 11.15
N GLU A 36 -3.19 -32.94 11.34
CA GLU A 36 -2.23 -33.44 12.32
C GLU A 36 -1.06 -32.46 12.44
N THR A 37 -0.77 -32.03 13.67
CA THR A 37 0.45 -31.29 14.01
C THR A 37 1.64 -32.25 13.93
N VAL A 38 2.00 -32.65 12.72
CA VAL A 38 3.25 -33.37 12.51
C VAL A 38 4.33 -32.31 12.37
N VAL A 39 5.12 -32.14 13.44
CA VAL A 39 6.47 -31.58 13.30
C VAL A 39 7.28 -32.63 12.56
N ILE A 40 7.10 -32.70 11.23
CA ILE A 40 7.97 -33.50 10.39
C ILE A 40 9.21 -32.64 10.21
N THR A 41 10.23 -32.90 11.02
CA THR A 41 11.60 -32.60 10.64
C THR A 41 11.89 -33.53 9.45
N ARG A 42 11.46 -33.14 8.25
CA ARG A 42 11.77 -33.89 7.03
C ARG A 42 13.28 -33.75 6.84
N LYS A 43 13.95 -34.86 6.57
CA LYS A 43 15.40 -35.01 6.32
C LYS A 43 16.00 -34.06 5.26
N GLY A 44 15.24 -33.10 4.72
CA GLY A 44 15.66 -32.06 3.78
C GLY A 44 15.77 -30.64 4.38
N ASP A 45 15.42 -30.44 5.66
CA ASP A 45 15.53 -29.14 6.36
C ASP A 45 16.90 -28.93 7.04
N GLU A 46 17.94 -29.67 6.64
CA GLU A 46 19.27 -29.65 7.27
C GLU A 46 20.03 -28.32 7.10
N LEU A 47 19.65 -27.50 6.10
CA LEU A 47 20.21 -26.18 5.87
C LEU A 47 19.11 -25.10 5.96
N PRO A 48 19.37 -23.98 6.65
CA PRO A 48 18.41 -22.87 6.74
C PRO A 48 17.87 -22.40 5.38
N SER A 49 18.70 -22.43 4.35
CA SER A 49 18.33 -22.05 2.98
C SER A 49 17.23 -22.96 2.40
N ASN A 50 17.26 -24.27 2.68
CA ASN A 50 16.25 -25.21 2.20
C ASN A 50 14.90 -24.93 2.85
N TYR A 51 14.90 -24.65 4.16
CA TYR A 51 13.70 -24.26 4.88
C TYR A 51 13.07 -22.99 4.30
N LEU A 52 13.88 -21.94 4.06
CA LEU A 52 13.41 -20.69 3.47
C LEU A 52 12.78 -20.91 2.09
N ASN A 53 13.47 -21.65 1.21
CA ASN A 53 13.00 -21.97 -0.14
C ASN A 53 11.67 -22.72 -0.11
N GLN A 54 11.54 -23.73 0.76
CA GLN A 54 10.36 -24.61 0.77
C GLN A 54 9.16 -24.03 1.54
N ARG A 55 9.38 -23.26 2.60
CA ARG A 55 8.31 -22.86 3.54
C ARG A 55 7.97 -21.38 3.49
N ILE A 56 8.93 -20.51 3.16
CA ILE A 56 8.77 -19.06 3.28
C ILE A 56 8.65 -18.41 1.90
N PHE A 57 9.59 -18.68 1.00
CA PHE A 57 9.70 -17.96 -0.28
C PHE A 57 8.53 -18.21 -1.23
N GLY A 58 7.91 -19.39 -1.20
CA GLY A 58 6.71 -19.67 -1.99
C GLY A 58 5.54 -18.71 -1.70
N LEU A 59 5.44 -18.20 -0.46
CA LEU A 59 4.44 -17.19 -0.08
C LEU A 59 5.01 -15.76 -0.17
N LEU A 60 6.26 -15.58 0.24
CA LEU A 60 6.87 -14.26 0.39
C LEU A 60 7.23 -13.61 -0.95
N ILE A 61 7.78 -14.36 -1.92
CA ILE A 61 8.20 -13.80 -3.21
C ILE A 61 7.00 -13.23 -3.99
N PRO A 62 5.87 -13.95 -4.14
CA PRO A 62 4.68 -13.39 -4.80
C PRO A 62 4.14 -12.15 -4.06
N ALA A 63 4.10 -12.18 -2.72
CA ALA A 63 3.64 -11.05 -1.92
C ALA A 63 4.54 -9.81 -2.09
N LEU A 64 5.87 -9.99 -2.14
CA LEU A 64 6.83 -8.92 -2.43
C LEU A 64 6.63 -8.35 -3.84
N LYS A 65 6.45 -9.22 -4.84
CA LYS A 65 6.20 -8.79 -6.22
C LYS A 65 4.94 -7.92 -6.31
N GLU A 66 3.84 -8.35 -5.72
CA GLU A 66 2.60 -7.57 -5.67
C GLU A 66 2.77 -6.25 -4.92
N THR A 67 3.50 -6.27 -3.79
CA THR A 67 3.81 -5.06 -3.02
C THR A 67 4.59 -4.05 -3.85
N LEU A 68 5.57 -4.48 -4.65
CA LEU A 68 6.34 -3.60 -5.53
C LEU A 68 5.51 -3.04 -6.69
N ILE A 69 4.62 -3.86 -7.27
CA ILE A 69 3.68 -3.41 -8.30
C ILE A 69 2.76 -2.33 -7.73
N GLU A 70 2.20 -2.55 -6.54
CA GLU A 70 1.33 -1.58 -5.90
C GLU A 70 2.10 -0.31 -5.50
N ALA A 71 3.29 -0.44 -4.91
CA ALA A 71 4.17 0.68 -4.60
C ALA A 71 4.48 1.55 -5.84
N SER A 72 4.64 0.92 -7.02
CA SER A 72 4.83 1.63 -8.28
C SER A 72 3.59 2.44 -8.67
N LYS A 73 2.38 1.88 -8.56
CA LYS A 73 1.11 2.61 -8.82
C LYS A 73 0.94 3.83 -7.92
N TRP A 74 1.36 3.71 -6.67
CA TRP A 74 1.35 4.81 -5.69
C TRP A 74 2.53 5.78 -5.84
N ASN A 75 3.41 5.60 -6.85
CA ASN A 75 4.67 6.35 -7.02
C ASN A 75 5.59 6.32 -5.80
N ALA A 76 5.41 5.36 -4.88
CA ALA A 76 6.16 5.25 -3.63
C ALA A 76 7.64 4.93 -3.84
N LEU A 77 7.99 4.34 -5.00
CA LEU A 77 9.39 4.06 -5.39
C LEU A 77 10.16 5.33 -5.77
N ARG A 78 9.45 6.40 -6.14
CA ARG A 78 10.05 7.71 -6.50
C ARG A 78 9.88 8.72 -5.37
N VAL A 79 8.74 8.67 -4.67
CA VAL A 79 8.39 9.59 -3.59
C VAL A 79 8.50 8.86 -2.25
N GLN A 80 9.58 9.13 -1.52
CA GLN A 80 9.87 8.48 -0.23
C GLN A 80 8.81 8.71 0.87
N LYS A 81 8.05 9.82 0.78
CA LYS A 81 7.10 10.24 1.81
C LYS A 81 5.70 10.29 1.21
N CYS A 82 5.03 9.16 1.20
CA CYS A 82 3.70 8.99 0.62
C CYS A 82 2.80 8.17 1.56
N ARG A 83 1.52 8.08 1.19
CA ARG A 83 0.47 7.41 1.97
C ARG A 83 0.69 5.90 2.06
N PHE A 84 1.29 5.33 1.02
CA PHE A 84 1.48 3.89 0.87
C PHE A 84 2.57 3.38 1.82
N ASN A 85 2.23 2.37 2.62
CA ASN A 85 3.18 1.67 3.47
C ASN A 85 3.32 0.22 2.99
N GLY A 86 4.49 -0.11 2.44
CA GLY A 86 4.77 -1.45 1.91
C GLY A 86 4.76 -2.54 2.98
N LEU A 87 5.15 -2.22 4.23
CA LEU A 87 5.09 -3.19 5.34
C LEU A 87 3.66 -3.54 5.72
N ASP A 88 2.77 -2.54 5.72
CA ASP A 88 1.36 -2.75 6.01
C ASP A 88 0.71 -3.60 4.92
N TYR A 89 1.00 -3.27 3.66
CA TYR A 89 0.45 -3.97 2.49
C TYR A 89 0.91 -5.42 2.41
N ILE A 90 2.21 -5.70 2.59
CA ILE A 90 2.70 -7.08 2.57
C ILE A 90 2.18 -7.87 3.78
N SER A 91 2.04 -7.25 4.95
CA SER A 91 1.46 -7.91 6.12
C SER A 91 0.00 -8.32 5.87
N GLU A 92 -0.77 -7.46 5.19
CA GLU A 92 -2.14 -7.78 4.78
C GLU A 92 -2.19 -9.01 3.87
N ILE A 93 -1.35 -9.04 2.83
CA ILE A 93 -1.27 -10.18 1.89
C ILE A 93 -0.89 -11.46 2.63
N LEU A 94 0.20 -11.43 3.40
CA LEU A 94 0.72 -12.60 4.11
C LEU A 94 -0.28 -13.13 5.14
N TRP A 95 -0.97 -12.24 5.86
CA TRP A 95 -2.03 -12.64 6.77
C TRP A 95 -3.16 -13.32 6.02
N ASN A 96 -3.72 -12.63 5.01
CA ASN A 96 -4.90 -13.10 4.27
C ASN A 96 -4.69 -14.40 3.51
N ARG A 97 -3.47 -14.63 2.99
CA ARG A 97 -3.11 -15.83 2.23
C ARG A 97 -2.40 -16.91 3.04
N ASN A 98 -2.38 -16.81 4.37
CA ASN A 98 -1.73 -17.82 5.21
C ASN A 98 -2.52 -19.16 5.14
N PRO A 99 -1.95 -20.23 4.56
CA PRO A 99 -2.65 -21.52 4.40
C PRO A 99 -2.87 -22.24 5.73
N ARG A 100 -2.15 -21.85 6.80
CA ARG A 100 -2.27 -22.48 8.12
C ARG A 100 -3.35 -21.84 9.00
N ARG A 101 -4.04 -20.81 8.52
CA ARG A 101 -5.03 -20.09 9.33
C ARG A 101 -6.34 -20.87 9.34
N SER A 102 -6.90 -21.08 10.53
CA SER A 102 -8.15 -21.84 10.72
C SER A 102 -9.39 -21.12 10.18
N GLN A 103 -9.40 -19.80 10.22
CA GLN A 103 -10.50 -18.97 9.73
C GLN A 103 -10.08 -18.22 8.48
N ILE A 104 -10.88 -18.32 7.42
CA ILE A 104 -10.69 -17.53 6.20
C ILE A 104 -11.76 -16.43 6.21
N TYR A 105 -11.33 -15.18 6.12
CA TYR A 105 -12.23 -14.04 6.06
C TYR A 105 -12.61 -13.75 4.61
N PHE A 106 -13.90 -13.54 4.36
CA PHE A 106 -14.44 -13.05 3.08
C PHE A 106 -15.38 -11.87 3.36
N PRO A 107 -15.07 -10.65 2.85
CA PRO A 107 -13.88 -10.28 2.08
C PRO A 107 -12.58 -10.34 2.91
N SER A 108 -11.43 -10.23 2.23
CA SER A 108 -10.12 -10.10 2.86
C SER A 108 -10.12 -8.96 3.88
N LEU A 109 -9.49 -9.16 5.04
CA LEU A 109 -9.39 -8.10 6.04
C LEU A 109 -8.35 -7.07 5.60
N ASN A 110 -8.64 -5.79 5.84
CA ASN A 110 -7.61 -4.76 5.81
C ASN A 110 -6.62 -4.98 6.95
N VAL A 111 -5.37 -4.56 6.75
CA VAL A 111 -4.31 -4.66 7.78
C VAL A 111 -4.75 -4.15 9.17
N PHE A 112 -5.50 -3.06 9.24
CA PHE A 112 -5.96 -2.45 10.50
C PHE A 112 -7.10 -3.22 11.17
N ASP A 113 -7.73 -4.15 10.44
CA ASP A 113 -8.81 -5.00 10.94
C ASP A 113 -8.32 -6.39 11.40
N ILE A 114 -7.06 -6.71 11.14
CA ILE A 114 -6.43 -7.95 11.60
C ILE A 114 -6.38 -7.95 13.14
N PRO A 115 -6.95 -8.95 13.85
CA PRO A 115 -7.13 -8.85 15.30
C PRO A 115 -5.83 -8.65 16.10
N PRO A 116 -4.74 -9.42 15.85
CA PRO A 116 -3.47 -9.16 16.53
C PRO A 116 -2.89 -7.77 16.27
N PHE A 117 -3.06 -7.27 15.04
CA PHE A 117 -2.53 -5.97 14.64
C PHE A 117 -3.32 -4.83 15.28
N ARG A 118 -4.65 -4.94 15.29
CA ARG A 118 -5.55 -3.99 15.93
C ARG A 118 -5.27 -3.88 17.42
N GLU A 119 -5.10 -5.00 18.11
CA GLU A 119 -4.79 -5.01 19.54
C GLU A 119 -3.40 -4.42 19.81
N TYR A 120 -2.41 -4.73 18.98
CA TYR A 120 -1.08 -4.14 19.09
C TYR A 120 -1.13 -2.61 18.92
N LEU A 121 -1.85 -2.10 17.91
CA LEU A 121 -1.97 -0.66 17.66
C LEU A 121 -2.79 0.07 18.73
N ARG A 122 -3.71 -0.61 19.42
CA ARG A 122 -4.43 -0.06 20.56
C ARG A 122 -3.49 0.26 21.72
N LEU A 123 -2.53 -0.64 21.98
CA LEU A 123 -1.50 -0.46 23.01
C LEU A 123 -0.34 0.43 22.55
N HIS A 124 -0.05 0.43 21.25
CA HIS A 124 1.07 1.15 20.63
C HIS A 124 0.57 2.00 19.46
N PRO A 125 -0.08 3.14 19.73
CA PRO A 125 -0.60 3.99 18.67
C PRO A 125 0.53 4.48 17.77
N ARG A 126 0.28 4.51 16.46
CA ARG A 126 1.25 5.03 15.50
C ARG A 126 1.48 6.53 15.70
N PRO A 127 2.68 7.03 15.42
CA PRO A 127 2.93 8.47 15.44
C PRO A 127 2.05 9.19 14.41
N TYR A 128 1.77 10.46 14.67
CA TYR A 128 1.02 11.30 13.74
C TYR A 128 1.82 11.53 12.47
N TYR A 129 1.26 11.13 11.32
CA TYR A 129 1.87 11.41 10.02
C TYR A 129 1.49 12.81 9.53
N PRO A 130 2.42 13.55 8.89
CA PRO A 130 2.09 14.80 8.23
C PRO A 130 0.98 14.63 7.20
N LYS A 131 0.06 15.60 7.11
CA LYS A 131 -1.06 15.55 6.14
C LYS A 131 -0.59 15.45 4.68
N SER A 132 0.57 16.02 4.37
CA SER A 132 1.20 15.90 3.05
C SER A 132 1.56 14.47 2.67
N TRP A 133 1.72 13.56 3.63
CA TRP A 133 1.95 12.15 3.35
C TRP A 133 0.63 11.41 3.14
N LEU A 134 -0.42 11.82 3.85
CA LEU A 134 -1.69 11.10 3.91
C LEU A 134 -2.65 11.47 2.78
N TRP A 135 -2.63 12.72 2.31
CA TRP A 135 -3.56 13.21 1.31
C TRP A 135 -3.12 12.88 -0.10
N SER A 136 -4.09 12.51 -0.94
CA SER A 136 -3.88 12.56 -2.39
C SER A 136 -3.74 14.01 -2.87
N GLU A 137 -3.23 14.18 -4.09
CA GLU A 137 -3.14 15.50 -4.71
C GLU A 137 -4.51 16.18 -4.80
N ASP A 138 -5.54 15.43 -5.20
CA ASP A 138 -6.92 15.93 -5.31
C ASP A 138 -7.50 16.35 -3.96
N GLU A 139 -7.29 15.53 -2.92
CA GLU A 139 -7.73 15.85 -1.56
C GLU A 139 -7.02 17.11 -1.06
N ALA A 140 -5.70 17.16 -1.20
CA ALA A 140 -4.89 18.31 -0.79
C ALA A 140 -5.34 19.58 -1.52
N ALA A 141 -5.57 19.51 -2.83
CA ALA A 141 -6.07 20.61 -3.64
C ALA A 141 -7.43 21.11 -3.14
N LEU A 142 -8.38 20.19 -2.87
CA LEU A 142 -9.69 20.53 -2.35
C LEU A 142 -9.60 21.25 -1.00
N TYR A 143 -8.77 20.74 -0.08
CA TYR A 143 -8.54 21.39 1.21
C TYR A 143 -7.92 22.78 1.05
N ILE A 144 -6.83 22.91 0.28
CA ILE A 144 -6.15 24.19 0.05
C ILE A 144 -7.13 25.20 -0.52
N GLN A 145 -7.85 24.83 -1.58
CA GLN A 145 -8.81 25.74 -2.21
C GLN A 145 -9.93 26.15 -1.25
N ARG A 146 -10.47 25.23 -0.43
CA ARG A 146 -11.47 25.54 0.60
C ARG A 146 -10.94 26.57 1.59
N TYR A 147 -9.73 26.38 2.11
CA TYR A 147 -9.13 27.31 3.07
C TYR A 147 -8.84 28.68 2.44
N VAL A 148 -8.34 28.71 1.21
CA VAL A 148 -8.06 29.93 0.46
C VAL A 148 -9.34 30.72 0.17
N ARG A 149 -10.41 30.06 -0.30
CA ARG A 149 -11.73 30.70 -0.50
C ARG A 149 -12.24 31.33 0.80
N GLY A 150 -12.18 30.58 1.91
CA GLY A 150 -12.56 31.11 3.22
C GLY A 150 -11.68 32.27 3.69
N TRP A 151 -10.38 32.23 3.40
CA TRP A 151 -9.45 33.31 3.71
C TRP A 151 -9.76 34.57 2.91
N PHE A 152 -10.07 34.47 1.61
CA PHE A 152 -10.47 35.61 0.80
C PHE A 152 -11.69 36.32 1.36
N VAL A 153 -12.72 35.58 1.77
CA VAL A 153 -13.92 36.17 2.41
C VAL A 153 -13.53 36.87 3.72
N ARG A 154 -12.70 36.23 4.56
CA ARG A 154 -12.24 36.85 5.80
C ARG A 154 -11.36 38.07 5.57
N LYS A 155 -10.63 38.16 4.46
CA LYS A 155 -9.77 39.31 4.16
C LYS A 155 -10.58 40.57 3.81
N ARG A 156 -11.84 40.44 3.38
CA ARG A 156 -12.67 41.60 2.99
C ARG A 156 -12.85 42.56 4.17
N ALA A 157 -12.80 43.86 3.88
CA ALA A 157 -12.82 44.91 4.89
C ALA A 157 -14.12 44.92 5.70
N ASP A 158 -15.28 44.76 5.03
CA ASP A 158 -16.61 44.65 5.64
C ASP A 158 -16.68 43.51 6.68
N VAL A 159 -16.16 42.34 6.32
CA VAL A 159 -16.10 41.17 7.20
C VAL A 159 -15.15 41.40 8.38
N GLN A 160 -14.03 42.10 8.17
CA GLN A 160 -13.09 42.44 9.25
C GLN A 160 -13.68 43.46 10.22
N GLU A 161 -14.32 44.51 9.71
CA GLU A 161 -14.98 45.54 10.52
C GLU A 161 -16.05 44.91 11.42
N MET A 162 -16.93 44.09 10.85
CA MET A 162 -17.94 43.34 11.60
C MET A 162 -17.30 42.45 12.68
N ARG A 163 -16.20 41.76 12.37
CA ARG A 163 -15.48 40.93 13.36
C ARG A 163 -14.87 41.75 14.48
N GLN A 164 -14.36 42.95 14.20
CA GLN A 164 -13.82 43.84 15.24
C GLN A 164 -14.93 44.41 16.11
N PHE A 165 -16.05 44.82 15.51
CA PHE A 165 -17.24 45.27 16.25
C PHE A 165 -17.66 44.23 17.30
N TRP A 166 -17.83 42.96 16.91
CA TRP A 166 -18.23 41.89 17.82
C TRP A 166 -17.18 41.51 18.88
N LYS A 167 -15.90 41.90 18.72
CA LYS A 167 -14.88 41.69 19.75
C LYS A 167 -14.96 42.73 20.87
N VAL A 168 -15.37 43.96 20.54
CA VAL A 168 -15.43 45.09 21.48
C VAL A 168 -16.78 45.15 22.20
N SER A 169 -17.86 44.71 21.55
CA SER A 169 -19.22 44.66 22.12
C SER A 169 -19.44 43.50 23.12
N LYS A 170 -18.37 42.90 23.65
CA LYS A 170 -18.41 41.76 24.56
C LYS A 170 -17.77 42.14 25.89
#